data_AF-R0MPZ7-F1
#
_entry.id   AF-R0MPZ7-F1
#
_cell.length_a   1.000
_cell.length_b   1.000
_cell.length_c   1.000
_cell.angle_alpha   90.00
_cell.angle_beta   90.00
_cell.angle_gamma   90.00
#
_symmetry.space_group_name_H-M   'P 1'
#
loop_
_entity.id
_entity.type
_entity.pdbx_description
1 polymer ?
#
loop_
_entity_poly.entity_id
_entity_poly.type
_entity_poly.pdbx_seq_one_letter_code
_entity_poly.pdbx_strand_id
1 'polypeptide(L)'
;KAKAKEDAKVKADAAKTAIDKATTNAAVEQAKADGATSVSLVTPTAQAKPAAKQAIDEALKAKEAAIDANNDLTAEEKTKAKEDAKAKADAAKQAIDQATTNAAVEQAKADGATSVDSVTPTAQAKPAAKQAIDEALKAKEAAIDANNDLTAE
;
A
#
# COMPACT_ATOMS: atom_id res chain seq x y z
N LYS A 1 -3.65 19.04 8.94
CA LYS A 1 -2.36 19.78 9.14
C LYS A 1 -2.56 21.15 9.77
N ALA A 2 -3.48 21.98 9.23
CA ALA A 2 -3.94 23.19 9.92
C ALA A 2 -4.39 22.84 11.34
N LYS A 3 -5.25 21.82 11.50
CA LYS A 3 -5.73 21.34 12.80
C LYS A 3 -4.61 20.92 13.77
N ALA A 4 -3.66 20.06 13.40
CA ALA A 4 -2.60 19.66 14.33
C ALA A 4 -1.65 20.80 14.72
N LYS A 5 -1.38 21.76 13.82
CA LYS A 5 -0.60 22.97 14.13
C LYS A 5 -1.41 23.96 14.97
N GLU A 6 -2.70 24.08 14.69
CA GLU A 6 -3.65 24.83 15.49
C GLU A 6 -3.77 24.21 16.88
N ASP A 7 -3.82 22.90 17.00
CA ASP A 7 -3.87 22.18 18.28
C ASP A 7 -2.56 22.36 19.03
N ALA A 8 -1.40 22.21 18.38
CA ALA A 8 -0.10 22.53 19.00
C ALA A 8 -0.01 23.99 19.42
N LYS A 9 -0.54 24.91 18.63
CA LYS A 9 -0.58 26.35 18.94
C LYS A 9 -1.52 26.64 20.11
N VAL A 10 -2.73 26.09 20.13
CA VAL A 10 -3.70 26.18 21.24
C VAL A 10 -3.11 25.59 22.52
N LYS A 11 -2.39 24.46 22.43
CA LYS A 11 -1.69 23.85 23.57
C LYS A 11 -0.54 24.72 24.06
N ALA A 12 0.25 25.31 23.16
CA ALA A 12 1.31 26.24 23.52
C ALA A 12 0.75 27.55 24.13
N ASP A 13 -0.36 28.07 23.60
CA ASP A 13 -0.97 29.32 24.07
C ASP A 13 -1.71 29.12 25.41
N ALA A 14 -2.33 27.95 25.62
CA ALA A 14 -2.88 27.54 26.92
C ALA A 14 -1.77 27.39 27.97
N ALA A 15 -0.62 26.80 27.60
CA ALA A 15 0.54 26.70 28.48
C ALA A 15 1.08 28.08 28.88
N LYS A 16 1.20 29.02 27.93
CA LYS A 16 1.60 30.41 28.23
C LYS A 16 0.61 31.11 29.16
N THR A 17 -0.69 30.96 28.93
CA THR A 17 -1.73 31.54 29.80
C THR A 17 -1.67 30.97 31.23
N ALA A 18 -1.35 29.69 31.38
CA ALA A 18 -1.17 29.05 32.68
C ALA A 18 0.07 29.61 33.41
N ILE A 19 1.16 29.84 32.68
CA ILE A 19 2.36 30.50 33.20
C ILE A 19 2.04 31.92 33.68
N ASP A 20 1.27 32.71 32.91
CA ASP A 20 0.93 34.10 33.26
C ASP A 20 0.08 34.24 34.54
N LYS A 21 -0.69 33.21 34.90
CA LYS A 21 -1.54 33.18 36.10
C LYS A 21 -0.84 32.62 37.35
N ALA A 22 0.35 32.04 37.19
CA ALA A 22 1.09 31.44 38.29
C ALA A 22 1.61 32.52 39.26
N THR A 23 1.34 32.38 40.57
CA THR A 23 1.77 33.32 41.61
C THR A 23 3.04 32.88 42.35
N THR A 24 3.60 31.71 41.98
CA THR A 24 4.80 31.14 42.58
C THR A 24 5.70 30.50 41.53
N ASN A 25 7.00 30.43 41.82
CA ASN A 25 7.99 29.84 40.92
C ASN A 25 7.74 28.34 40.66
N ALA A 26 7.29 27.60 41.67
CA ALA A 26 6.96 26.19 41.53
C ALA A 26 5.81 25.98 40.53
N ALA A 27 4.80 26.86 40.56
CA ALA A 27 3.67 26.79 39.64
C ALA A 27 4.06 27.13 38.18
N VAL A 28 5.01 28.05 37.97
CA VAL A 28 5.57 28.36 36.64
C VAL A 28 6.29 27.15 36.04
N GLU A 29 7.14 26.50 36.84
CA GLU A 29 7.95 25.38 36.36
C GLU A 29 7.10 24.14 36.03
N GLN A 30 6.05 23.90 36.82
CA GLN A 30 5.06 22.87 36.53
C GLN A 30 4.29 23.18 35.23
N ALA A 31 3.78 24.40 35.05
CA ALA A 31 3.03 24.78 33.84
C ALA A 31 3.89 24.71 32.56
N LYS A 32 5.18 25.03 32.68
CA LYS A 32 6.17 24.87 31.60
C LYS A 32 6.42 23.40 31.26
N ALA A 33 6.60 22.53 32.25
CA ALA A 33 6.78 21.09 32.03
C ALA A 33 5.53 20.43 31.41
N ASP A 34 4.35 20.77 31.91
CA ASP A 34 3.07 20.26 31.41
C ASP A 34 2.76 20.80 30.01
N GLY A 35 3.08 22.06 29.74
CA GLY A 35 2.95 22.67 28.42
C GLY A 35 3.90 22.06 27.39
N ALA A 36 5.17 21.87 27.76
CA ALA A 36 6.18 21.21 26.93
C ALA A 36 5.77 19.76 26.60
N THR A 37 5.25 19.03 27.58
CA THR A 37 4.73 17.67 27.40
C THR A 37 3.47 17.66 26.54
N SER A 38 2.55 18.59 26.77
CA SER A 38 1.30 18.66 26.02
C SER A 38 1.50 19.01 24.54
N VAL A 39 2.46 19.88 24.23
CA VAL A 39 2.86 20.19 22.85
C VAL A 39 3.63 19.02 22.23
N SER A 40 4.49 18.34 23.00
CA SER A 40 5.25 17.18 22.50
C SER A 40 4.35 15.96 22.23
N LEU A 41 3.20 15.87 22.92
CA LEU A 41 2.18 14.84 22.72
C LEU A 41 1.16 15.15 21.62
N VAL A 42 1.26 16.30 20.93
CA VAL A 42 0.43 16.56 19.74
C VAL A 42 0.85 15.61 18.64
N THR A 43 0.21 14.45 18.69
CA THR A 43 0.29 13.39 17.72
C THR A 43 -0.85 13.55 16.72
N PRO A 44 -0.69 13.04 15.51
CA PRO A 44 -1.61 13.36 14.44
C PRO A 44 -2.42 12.14 14.07
N THR A 45 -3.72 12.21 14.32
CA THR A 45 -4.53 11.00 14.27
C THR A 45 -5.84 11.14 13.50
N ALA A 46 -6.41 12.34 13.33
CA ALA A 46 -7.74 12.46 12.71
C ALA A 46 -7.75 12.66 11.17
N GLN A 47 -6.84 13.45 10.59
CA GLN A 47 -6.85 13.72 9.13
C GLN A 47 -5.83 12.93 8.32
N ALA A 48 -4.68 12.60 8.90
CA ALA A 48 -3.60 11.94 8.15
C ALA A 48 -3.91 10.47 7.85
N LYS A 49 -4.49 9.74 8.82
CA LYS A 49 -4.82 8.32 8.67
C LYS A 49 -5.89 8.08 7.61
N PRO A 50 -7.04 8.77 7.59
CA PRO A 50 -8.03 8.56 6.53
C PRO A 50 -7.49 8.85 5.12
N ALA A 51 -6.74 9.96 4.96
CA ALA A 51 -6.11 10.30 3.68
C ALA A 51 -5.06 9.26 3.25
N ALA A 52 -4.26 8.76 4.20
CA ALA A 52 -3.31 7.69 3.93
C ALA A 52 -4.00 6.39 3.51
N LYS A 53 -5.07 5.99 4.21
CA LYS A 53 -5.85 4.80 3.84
C LYS A 53 -6.52 4.95 2.47
N GLN A 54 -7.04 6.13 2.15
CA GLN A 54 -7.59 6.42 0.83
C GLN A 54 -6.51 6.28 -0.27
N ALA A 55 -5.30 6.77 -0.03
CA ALA A 55 -4.20 6.58 -0.99
C ALA A 55 -3.84 5.10 -1.18
N ILE A 56 -3.93 4.27 -0.13
CA ILE A 56 -3.77 2.81 -0.24
C ILE A 56 -4.91 2.19 -1.06
N ASP A 57 -6.15 2.63 -0.88
CA ASP A 57 -7.30 2.18 -1.67
C ASP A 57 -7.17 2.54 -3.15
N GLU A 58 -6.70 3.74 -3.46
CA GLU A 58 -6.44 4.19 -4.83
C GLU A 58 -5.32 3.39 -5.49
N ALA A 59 -4.23 3.13 -4.75
CA ALA A 59 -3.13 2.27 -5.21
C ALA A 59 -3.61 0.83 -5.48
N LEU A 60 -4.41 0.25 -4.56
CA LEU A 60 -5.00 -1.07 -4.75
C LEU A 60 -5.87 -1.11 -6.00
N LYS A 61 -6.79 -0.15 -6.17
CA LYS A 61 -7.68 -0.08 -7.32
C LYS A 61 -6.91 0.03 -8.64
N ALA A 62 -5.88 0.88 -8.68
CA ALA A 62 -5.02 1.00 -9.86
C ALA A 62 -4.32 -0.33 -10.17
N LYS A 63 -3.85 -1.03 -9.14
CA LYS A 63 -3.18 -2.31 -9.30
C LYS A 63 -4.11 -3.42 -9.79
N GLU A 64 -5.30 -3.52 -9.21
CA GLU A 64 -6.33 -4.46 -9.65
C GLU A 64 -6.73 -4.22 -11.11
N ALA A 65 -6.86 -2.96 -11.52
CA ALA A 65 -7.14 -2.60 -12.91
C ALA A 65 -6.01 -3.01 -13.87
N ALA A 66 -4.75 -2.83 -13.47
CA ALA A 66 -3.60 -3.29 -14.25
C ALA A 66 -3.56 -4.83 -14.39
N ILE A 67 -3.89 -5.56 -13.31
CA ILE A 67 -4.02 -7.02 -13.33
C ILE A 67 -5.16 -7.45 -14.25
N ASP A 68 -6.30 -6.76 -14.20
CA ASP A 68 -7.45 -7.06 -15.08
C ASP A 68 -7.15 -6.82 -16.55
N ALA A 69 -6.40 -5.76 -16.87
CA ALA A 69 -6.00 -5.44 -18.23
C ALA A 69 -4.98 -6.43 -18.81
N ASN A 70 -4.29 -7.21 -17.97
CA ASN A 70 -3.32 -8.20 -18.45
C ASN A 70 -4.06 -9.41 -19.07
N ASN A 71 -4.07 -9.48 -20.39
CA ASN A 71 -4.74 -10.53 -21.15
C ASN A 71 -3.94 -11.84 -21.25
N ASP A 72 -2.70 -11.88 -20.80
CA ASP A 72 -1.93 -13.13 -20.77
C ASP A 72 -2.32 -14.01 -19.58
N LEU A 73 -2.82 -13.39 -18.50
CA LEU A 73 -3.27 -14.08 -17.31
C LEU A 73 -4.64 -14.76 -17.50
N THR A 74 -4.85 -15.88 -16.81
CA THR A 74 -6.18 -16.48 -16.62
C THR A 74 -6.96 -15.81 -15.50
N ALA A 75 -8.24 -16.16 -15.36
CA ALA A 75 -9.08 -15.65 -14.28
C ALA A 75 -8.55 -16.05 -12.89
N GLU A 76 -8.05 -17.27 -12.76
CA GLU A 76 -7.48 -17.81 -11.52
C GLU A 76 -6.19 -17.07 -11.15
N GLU A 77 -5.29 -16.86 -12.11
CA GLU A 77 -4.04 -16.11 -11.90
C GLU A 77 -4.33 -14.65 -11.52
N LYS A 78 -5.31 -14.01 -12.17
CA LYS A 78 -5.77 -12.66 -11.80
C LYS A 78 -6.33 -12.62 -10.38
N THR A 79 -7.19 -13.57 -10.03
CA THR A 79 -7.81 -13.64 -8.69
C THR A 79 -6.75 -13.75 -7.61
N LYS A 80 -5.81 -14.69 -7.77
CA LYS A 80 -4.67 -14.87 -6.87
C LYS A 80 -3.86 -13.58 -6.68
N ALA A 81 -3.59 -12.87 -7.78
CA ALA A 81 -2.81 -11.63 -7.75
C ALA A 81 -3.57 -10.49 -7.05
N LYS A 82 -4.88 -10.37 -7.26
CA LYS A 82 -5.70 -9.37 -6.58
C LYS A 82 -5.83 -9.64 -5.08
N GLU A 83 -5.96 -10.91 -4.69
CA GLU A 83 -5.95 -11.31 -3.28
C GLU A 83 -4.64 -10.92 -2.59
N ASP A 84 -3.51 -11.14 -3.26
CA ASP A 84 -2.19 -10.74 -2.76
C ASP A 84 -2.06 -9.20 -2.64
N ALA A 85 -2.49 -8.45 -3.66
CA ALA A 85 -2.50 -6.99 -3.61
C ALA A 85 -3.40 -6.46 -2.48
N LYS A 86 -4.58 -7.07 -2.30
CA LYS A 86 -5.51 -6.73 -1.22
C LYS A 86 -4.91 -7.03 0.15
N ALA A 87 -4.27 -8.17 0.34
CA ALA A 87 -3.62 -8.52 1.61
C ALA A 87 -2.53 -7.50 1.99
N LYS A 88 -1.73 -7.06 1.01
CA LYS A 88 -0.73 -6.00 1.22
C LYS A 88 -1.35 -4.64 1.56
N ALA A 89 -2.43 -4.27 0.88
CA ALA A 89 -3.19 -3.05 1.19
C ALA A 89 -3.77 -3.08 2.61
N ASP A 90 -4.35 -4.22 3.03
CA ASP A 90 -4.92 -4.39 4.36
C ASP A 90 -3.83 -4.33 5.44
N ALA A 91 -2.66 -4.93 5.21
CA ALA A 91 -1.50 -4.81 6.11
C ALA A 91 -1.00 -3.35 6.24
N ALA A 92 -0.95 -2.61 5.12
CA ALA A 92 -0.59 -1.20 5.14
C ALA A 92 -1.57 -0.35 5.95
N LYS A 93 -2.87 -0.60 5.82
CA LYS A 93 -3.90 0.11 6.60
C LYS A 93 -3.78 -0.19 8.09
N GLN A 94 -3.43 -1.42 8.47
CA GLN A 94 -3.15 -1.77 9.86
C GLN A 94 -1.92 -1.03 10.40
N ALA A 95 -0.84 -0.91 9.62
CA ALA A 95 0.33 -0.13 10.00
C ALA A 95 0.00 1.37 10.18
N ILE A 96 -0.83 1.93 9.28
CA ILE A 96 -1.35 3.31 9.41
C ILE A 96 -2.18 3.47 10.69
N ASP A 97 -2.98 2.46 11.05
CA ASP A 97 -3.76 2.47 12.29
C ASP A 97 -2.88 2.43 13.54
N GLN A 98 -1.82 1.63 13.54
CA GLN A 98 -0.87 1.51 14.64
C GLN A 98 0.10 2.71 14.77
N ALA A 99 0.29 3.48 13.69
CA ALA A 99 1.17 4.64 13.69
C ALA A 99 0.75 5.69 14.74
N THR A 100 1.70 6.08 15.60
CA THR A 100 1.50 7.06 16.68
C THR A 100 1.93 8.47 16.29
N THR A 101 2.57 8.65 15.14
CA THR A 101 3.09 9.95 14.65
C THR A 101 2.75 10.18 13.18
N ASN A 102 2.87 11.43 12.70
CA ASN A 102 2.55 11.79 11.30
C ASN A 102 3.57 11.16 10.37
N ALA A 103 4.84 11.18 10.80
CA ALA A 103 5.92 10.55 10.08
C ALA A 103 5.67 9.05 9.96
N ALA A 104 5.23 8.38 11.02
CA ALA A 104 4.87 6.97 10.97
C ALA A 104 3.66 6.69 10.06
N VAL A 105 2.64 7.56 10.04
CA VAL A 105 1.51 7.45 9.11
C VAL A 105 1.96 7.62 7.65
N GLU A 106 2.81 8.60 7.37
CA GLU A 106 3.33 8.86 6.03
C GLU A 106 4.25 7.73 5.54
N GLN A 107 5.10 7.21 6.43
CA GLN A 107 5.96 6.07 6.15
C GLN A 107 5.13 4.81 5.84
N ALA A 108 4.15 4.48 6.70
CA ALA A 108 3.27 3.34 6.49
C ALA A 108 2.45 3.45 5.20
N LYS A 109 2.05 4.67 4.81
CA LYS A 109 1.42 4.94 3.52
C LYS A 109 2.36 4.66 2.35
N ALA A 110 3.59 5.18 2.38
CA ALA A 110 4.57 5.03 1.31
C ALA A 110 5.01 3.56 1.13
N ASP A 111 5.32 2.88 2.24
CA ASP A 111 5.68 1.47 2.25
C ASP A 111 4.50 0.60 1.77
N GLY A 112 3.29 0.94 2.22
CA GLY A 112 2.06 0.27 1.79
C GLY A 112 1.80 0.38 0.29
N ALA A 113 1.90 1.60 -0.26
CA ALA A 113 1.71 1.83 -1.69
C ALA A 113 2.76 1.07 -2.53
N THR A 114 4.02 1.10 -2.12
CA THR A 114 5.12 0.36 -2.77
C THR A 114 4.87 -1.15 -2.71
N SER A 115 4.43 -1.65 -1.55
CA SER A 115 4.12 -3.07 -1.36
C SER A 115 2.99 -3.51 -2.31
N VAL A 116 1.88 -2.77 -2.36
CA VAL A 116 0.76 -3.03 -3.29
C VAL A 116 1.23 -3.00 -4.74
N ASP A 117 2.03 -2.00 -5.13
CA ASP A 117 2.54 -1.88 -6.50
C ASP A 117 3.50 -3.01 -6.89
N SER A 118 4.21 -3.61 -5.92
CA SER A 118 5.16 -4.70 -6.18
C SER A 118 4.51 -6.02 -6.66
N VAL A 119 3.18 -6.13 -6.63
CA VAL A 119 2.48 -7.36 -7.04
C VAL A 119 2.60 -7.58 -8.55
N THR A 120 3.46 -8.50 -8.99
CA THR A 120 3.68 -8.79 -10.41
C THR A 120 3.29 -10.24 -10.73
N PRO A 121 2.05 -10.52 -11.15
CA PRO A 121 1.66 -11.86 -11.56
C PRO A 121 2.37 -12.29 -12.84
N THR A 122 2.66 -13.59 -12.92
CA THR A 122 3.27 -14.22 -14.11
C THR A 122 2.27 -15.18 -14.73
N ALA A 123 2.04 -15.06 -16.03
CA ALA A 123 1.19 -15.96 -16.80
C ALA A 123 1.88 -17.32 -16.98
N GLN A 124 1.18 -18.40 -16.67
CA GLN A 124 1.71 -19.77 -16.77
C GLN A 124 0.83 -20.63 -17.66
N ALA A 125 -0.50 -20.56 -17.50
CA ALA A 125 -1.40 -21.48 -18.19
C ALA A 125 -1.41 -21.30 -19.73
N LYS A 126 -1.52 -20.05 -20.21
CA LYS A 126 -1.53 -19.79 -21.67
C LYS A 126 -0.20 -20.08 -22.36
N PRO A 127 0.97 -19.66 -21.82
CA PRO A 127 2.27 -20.05 -22.37
C PRO A 127 2.45 -21.56 -22.45
N ALA A 128 2.12 -22.30 -21.38
CA ALA A 128 2.23 -23.76 -21.35
C ALA A 128 1.34 -24.43 -22.39
N ALA A 129 0.09 -23.96 -22.55
CA ALA A 129 -0.82 -24.51 -23.56
C ALA A 129 -0.32 -24.26 -24.99
N LYS A 130 0.24 -23.08 -25.28
CA LYS A 130 0.85 -22.78 -26.59
C LYS A 130 2.04 -23.68 -26.88
N GLN A 131 2.93 -23.85 -25.90
CA GLN A 131 4.09 -24.75 -26.02
C GLN A 131 3.65 -26.19 -26.34
N ALA A 132 2.62 -26.70 -25.65
CA ALA A 132 2.11 -28.05 -25.92
C ALA A 132 1.56 -28.22 -27.35
N ILE A 133 0.93 -27.18 -27.90
CA ILE A 133 0.46 -27.17 -29.29
C ILE A 133 1.63 -27.16 -30.26
N ASP A 134 2.65 -26.33 -30.02
CA ASP A 134 3.85 -26.25 -30.87
C ASP A 134 4.61 -27.58 -30.89
N GLU A 135 4.72 -28.25 -29.74
CA GLU A 135 5.32 -29.58 -29.63
C GLU A 135 4.50 -30.64 -30.39
N ALA A 136 3.16 -30.60 -30.30
CA ALA A 136 2.29 -31.51 -31.04
C ALA A 136 2.35 -31.29 -32.56
N LEU A 137 2.43 -30.03 -33.00
CA LEU A 137 2.62 -29.68 -34.41
C LEU A 137 3.95 -30.23 -34.94
N LYS A 138 5.05 -29.97 -34.22
CA LYS A 138 6.38 -30.46 -34.60
C LYS A 138 6.44 -31.98 -34.67
N ALA A 139 5.79 -32.67 -33.74
CA ALA A 139 5.70 -34.14 -33.77
C ALA A 139 4.92 -34.63 -35.00
N LYS A 140 3.85 -33.93 -35.40
CA LYS A 140 3.05 -34.29 -36.56
C LYS A 140 3.80 -34.04 -37.87
N GLU A 141 4.50 -32.91 -37.99
CA GLU A 141 5.36 -32.59 -39.14
C GLU A 141 6.43 -33.66 -39.33
N ALA A 142 7.15 -34.03 -38.26
CA ALA A 142 8.17 -35.10 -38.33
C ALA A 142 7.57 -36.46 -38.74
N ALA A 143 6.36 -36.79 -38.29
CA ALA A 143 5.69 -38.03 -38.68
C ALA A 143 5.23 -38.03 -40.15
N ILE A 144 4.87 -36.86 -40.69
CA ILE A 144 4.54 -36.68 -42.10
C ILE A 144 5.80 -36.81 -42.95
N ASP A 145 6.89 -36.12 -42.57
CA ASP A 145 8.16 -36.16 -43.30
C ASP A 145 8.78 -37.56 -43.35
N ALA A 146 8.56 -38.37 -42.31
CA ALA A 146 9.02 -39.76 -42.25
C ALA A 146 8.13 -40.74 -43.05
N ASN A 147 6.97 -40.31 -43.55
CA ASN A 147 6.04 -41.17 -44.26
C ASN A 147 6.42 -41.24 -45.75
N ASN A 148 7.22 -42.25 -46.10
CA ASN A 148 7.69 -42.51 -47.47
C ASN A 148 6.58 -42.90 -48.47
N ASP A 149 5.35 -43.17 -48.01
CA ASP A 149 4.20 -43.48 -48.87
C ASP A 149 3.46 -42.20 -49.35
N LEU A 150 3.85 -41.03 -48.86
CA LEU A 150 3.34 -39.74 -49.35
C LEU A 150 4.10 -39.37 -50.63
N THR A 151 3.48 -39.61 -51.79
CA THR A 151 3.98 -39.11 -53.08
C THR A 151 3.84 -37.59 -53.12
N ALA A 152 4.91 -36.87 -53.46
CA ALA A 152 4.83 -35.44 -53.76
C ALA A 152 3.91 -35.24 -54.98
N GLU A 153 2.82 -34.48 -54.83
CA GLU A 153 2.02 -33.97 -55.96
C GLU A 153 2.77 -32.90 -56.76
#